data_AF-A0A7S7M910-F1
#
_entry.id   AF-A0A7S7M910-F1
#
_cell.length_a   1.000
_cell.length_b   1.000
_cell.length_c   1.000
_cell.angle_alpha   90.00
_cell.angle_beta   90.00
_cell.angle_gamma   90.00
#
_symmetry.space_group_name_H-M   'P 1'
#
loop_
_entity.id
_entity.type
_entity.pdbx_description
1 polymer ?
#
loop_
_entity_poly.entity_id
_entity_poly.type
_entity_poly.pdbx_seq_one_letter_code
_entity_poly.pdbx_strand_id
1 'polypeptide(L)'
;MYSATFEDGPVTNEDYQELTDYGMHTTLDLDDDGELLVDTFGSQHFGTWKIKDERTLSLTIDGDSVDAPLEDGMLTISYDGESMVFEKTDATPNMDRDPSENAGDFSGFEDTEETTSTTDDTSDFFSAETDFYVNSYVSDVTEDSPLNVVVADDENLSITVYAVGTDYEGDTGYLMTVENKTDEDLVVLGTSFTVNGASVSDDYATLARPVPAGQTRKAFLFFDQDVATVSEGSTCTGMIGAFDASDNNAGIYDLSI
;
A
#
# COMPACT_ATOMS: atom_id res chain seq x y z
N MET A 1 13.37 4.16 -12.41
CA MET A 1 13.37 2.73 -12.82
C MET A 1 12.90 2.64 -14.29
N TYR A 2 13.23 1.58 -15.01
CA TYR A 2 12.80 1.32 -16.39
C TYR A 2 11.69 0.25 -16.50
N SER A 3 11.71 -0.78 -15.64
CA SER A 3 10.67 -1.81 -15.55
C SER A 3 10.82 -2.65 -14.28
N ALA A 4 9.75 -3.32 -13.84
CA ALA A 4 9.81 -4.32 -12.78
C ALA A 4 9.02 -5.60 -13.12
N THR A 5 9.35 -6.71 -12.47
CA THR A 5 8.59 -7.96 -12.56
C THR A 5 8.41 -8.54 -11.17
N PHE A 6 7.16 -8.81 -10.81
CA PHE A 6 6.75 -9.40 -9.55
C PHE A 6 6.04 -10.73 -9.80
N GLU A 7 5.85 -11.54 -8.75
CA GLU A 7 5.11 -12.81 -8.88
C GLU A 7 3.66 -12.60 -9.40
N ASP A 8 3.05 -11.47 -9.03
CA ASP A 8 1.68 -11.10 -9.43
C ASP A 8 1.60 -10.50 -10.86
N GLY A 9 2.74 -10.24 -11.51
CA GLY A 9 2.80 -9.76 -12.88
C GLY A 9 3.90 -8.71 -13.13
N PRO A 10 4.22 -8.43 -14.40
CA PRO A 10 5.16 -7.38 -14.75
C PRO A 10 4.55 -5.99 -14.62
N VAL A 11 5.31 -5.05 -14.06
CA VAL A 11 5.03 -3.61 -14.20
C VAL A 11 5.76 -3.14 -15.44
N THR A 12 4.98 -2.73 -16.44
CA THR A 12 5.50 -2.30 -17.74
C THR A 12 6.03 -0.85 -17.66
N ASN A 13 6.76 -0.43 -18.68
CA ASN A 13 7.24 0.95 -18.79
C ASN A 13 6.11 1.98 -18.98
N GLU A 14 4.93 1.54 -19.44
CA GLU A 14 3.74 2.40 -19.53
C GLU A 14 3.20 2.65 -18.12
N ASP A 15 2.98 1.60 -17.34
CA ASP A 15 2.58 1.68 -15.92
C ASP A 15 3.57 2.54 -15.12
N TYR A 16 4.88 2.39 -15.37
CA TYR A 16 5.90 3.20 -14.69
C TYR A 16 5.88 4.68 -15.07
N GLN A 17 5.51 5.01 -16.30
CA GLN A 17 5.35 6.40 -16.73
C GLN A 17 4.17 7.06 -16.04
N GLU A 18 3.07 6.33 -15.87
CA GLU A 18 1.92 6.80 -15.10
C GLU A 18 2.33 7.11 -13.66
N LEU A 19 3.02 6.19 -12.96
CA LEU A 19 3.56 6.45 -11.62
C LEU A 19 4.49 7.69 -11.59
N THR A 20 5.34 7.83 -12.60
CA THR A 20 6.26 8.97 -12.73
C THR A 20 5.51 10.30 -12.90
N ASP A 21 4.39 10.32 -13.64
CA ASP A 21 3.57 11.51 -13.84
C ASP A 21 2.92 11.98 -12.53
N TYR A 22 2.66 11.07 -11.58
CA TYR A 22 2.20 11.37 -10.22
C TYR A 22 3.33 11.70 -9.24
N GLY A 23 4.58 11.81 -9.71
CA GLY A 23 5.75 12.07 -8.87
C GLY A 23 6.19 10.87 -8.03
N MET A 24 5.63 9.68 -8.30
CA MET A 24 6.04 8.45 -7.65
C MET A 24 7.26 7.89 -8.38
N HIS A 25 8.36 7.75 -7.66
CA HIS A 25 9.63 7.34 -8.24
C HIS A 25 10.29 6.21 -7.47
N THR A 26 10.98 5.36 -8.21
CA THR A 26 11.95 4.41 -7.64
C THR A 26 13.32 4.68 -8.21
N THR A 27 14.27 4.88 -7.30
CA THR A 27 15.64 5.29 -7.61
C THR A 27 16.66 4.45 -6.88
N LEU A 28 17.83 4.33 -7.51
CA LEU A 28 19.02 3.74 -6.95
C LEU A 28 20.15 4.76 -7.10
N ASP A 29 20.67 5.22 -5.98
CA ASP A 29 21.81 6.11 -5.88
C ASP A 29 23.03 5.34 -5.38
N LEU A 30 24.16 5.50 -6.08
CA LEU A 30 25.42 4.82 -5.79
C LEU A 30 26.50 5.89 -5.66
N ASP A 31 27.09 6.05 -4.47
CA ASP A 31 28.13 7.05 -4.25
C ASP A 31 29.56 6.55 -4.46
N ASP A 32 30.51 7.48 -4.54
CA ASP A 32 31.92 7.16 -4.77
C ASP A 32 32.60 6.46 -3.56
N ASP A 33 32.00 6.54 -2.37
CA ASP A 33 32.49 5.93 -1.14
C ASP A 33 32.02 4.47 -0.96
N GLY A 34 31.14 4.00 -1.85
CA GLY A 34 30.62 2.63 -1.86
C GLY A 34 29.33 2.47 -1.04
N GLU A 35 28.64 3.54 -0.71
CA GLU A 35 27.32 3.55 -0.10
C GLU A 35 26.24 3.60 -1.19
N LEU A 36 25.10 2.98 -0.92
CA LEU A 36 23.94 3.03 -1.80
C LEU A 36 22.69 3.44 -1.04
N LEU A 37 21.77 4.07 -1.77
CA LEU A 37 20.40 4.33 -1.36
C LEU A 37 19.45 3.76 -2.43
N VAL A 38 18.56 2.88 -2.01
CA VAL A 38 17.36 2.52 -2.78
C VAL A 38 16.19 3.28 -2.18
N ASP A 39 15.50 4.06 -2.98
CA ASP A 39 14.27 4.73 -2.59
C ASP A 39 13.16 4.19 -3.50
N THR A 40 12.15 3.58 -2.90
CA THR A 40 10.97 3.08 -3.59
C THR A 40 9.76 3.84 -3.06
N PHE A 41 9.34 4.86 -3.78
CA PHE A 41 8.18 5.67 -3.43
C PHE A 41 8.27 6.30 -2.03
N GLY A 42 9.45 6.81 -1.67
CA GLY A 42 9.74 7.39 -0.35
C GLY A 42 10.18 6.37 0.70
N SER A 43 10.02 5.06 0.46
CA SER A 43 10.58 4.02 1.33
C SER A 43 12.06 3.84 1.03
N GLN A 44 12.91 4.29 1.96
CA GLN A 44 14.36 4.35 1.80
C GLN A 44 15.10 3.20 2.49
N HIS A 45 15.97 2.54 1.73
CA HIS A 45 16.87 1.50 2.21
C HIS A 45 18.31 1.87 1.89
N PHE A 46 19.16 1.81 2.91
CA PHE A 46 20.58 2.13 2.79
C PHE A 46 21.42 0.86 2.75
N GLY A 47 22.54 0.92 2.03
CA GLY A 47 23.40 -0.24 1.87
C GLY A 47 24.80 0.12 1.41
N THR A 48 25.49 -0.88 0.89
CA THR A 48 26.81 -0.70 0.27
C THR A 48 26.87 -1.38 -1.08
N TRP A 49 27.68 -0.83 -1.97
CA TRP A 49 27.93 -1.40 -3.28
C TRP A 49 29.43 -1.53 -3.55
N LYS A 50 29.77 -2.46 -4.46
CA LYS A 50 31.12 -2.60 -4.99
C LYS A 50 31.10 -3.12 -6.41
N ILE A 51 32.10 -2.72 -7.19
CA ILE A 51 32.36 -3.34 -8.49
C ILE A 51 32.83 -4.78 -8.25
N LYS A 52 32.09 -5.74 -8.78
CA LYS A 52 32.47 -7.16 -8.74
C LYS A 52 33.38 -7.50 -9.91
N ASP A 53 33.00 -7.07 -11.11
CA ASP A 53 33.75 -7.20 -12.36
C ASP A 53 33.32 -6.12 -13.38
N GLU A 54 33.84 -6.18 -14.61
CA GLU A 54 33.64 -5.16 -15.66
C GLU A 54 32.16 -4.88 -15.99
N ARG A 55 31.25 -5.82 -15.70
CA ARG A 55 29.83 -5.70 -16.04
C ARG A 55 28.88 -6.04 -14.90
N THR A 56 29.37 -6.15 -13.67
CA THR A 56 28.55 -6.59 -12.53
C THR A 56 28.89 -5.78 -11.29
N LEU A 57 27.85 -5.24 -10.65
CA LEU A 57 27.93 -4.67 -9.30
C LEU A 57 27.49 -5.72 -8.28
N SER A 58 28.01 -5.64 -7.07
CA SER A 58 27.48 -6.36 -5.92
C SER A 58 26.89 -5.34 -4.97
N LEU A 59 25.58 -5.42 -4.75
CA LEU A 59 24.81 -4.53 -3.89
C LEU A 59 24.49 -5.28 -2.60
N THR A 60 24.56 -4.62 -1.45
CA THR A 60 24.26 -5.20 -0.14
C THR A 60 23.32 -4.29 0.64
N ILE A 61 22.16 -4.81 0.99
CA ILE A 61 21.12 -4.12 1.78
C ILE A 61 20.73 -5.07 2.92
N ASP A 62 20.62 -4.55 4.14
CA ASP A 62 20.26 -5.33 5.35
C ASP A 62 21.08 -6.62 5.59
N GLY A 63 22.31 -6.66 5.05
CA GLY A 63 23.23 -7.78 5.17
C GLY A 63 23.13 -8.83 4.08
N ASP A 64 22.11 -8.75 3.21
CA ASP A 64 21.96 -9.61 2.04
C ASP A 64 22.64 -8.98 0.82
N SER A 65 23.41 -9.78 0.08
CA SER A 65 24.11 -9.33 -1.13
C SER A 65 23.52 -9.94 -2.40
N VAL A 66 23.29 -9.10 -3.39
CA VAL A 66 22.87 -9.50 -4.74
C VAL A 66 23.87 -9.02 -5.79
N ASP A 67 24.03 -9.80 -6.85
CA ASP A 67 24.80 -9.39 -8.03
C ASP A 67 23.86 -8.70 -9.02
N ALA A 68 24.18 -7.47 -9.37
CA ALA A 68 23.42 -6.65 -10.31
C ALA A 68 24.19 -6.52 -11.64
N PRO A 69 23.82 -7.27 -12.69
CA PRO A 69 24.44 -7.15 -14.01
C PRO A 69 24.09 -5.82 -14.68
N LEU A 70 25.07 -5.26 -15.41
CA LEU A 70 24.95 -4.09 -16.26
C LEU A 70 25.00 -4.51 -17.74
N GLU A 71 23.84 -4.52 -18.38
CA GLU A 71 23.67 -4.91 -19.79
C GLU A 71 23.01 -3.77 -20.57
N ASP A 72 23.60 -3.40 -21.71
CA ASP A 72 23.11 -2.31 -22.57
C ASP A 72 22.79 -0.98 -21.86
N GLY A 73 23.51 -0.67 -20.78
CA GLY A 73 23.33 0.54 -19.97
C GLY A 73 22.24 0.42 -18.91
N MET A 74 21.62 -0.75 -18.78
CA MET A 74 20.59 -1.08 -17.79
C MET A 74 21.19 -1.94 -16.67
N LEU A 75 20.98 -1.53 -15.43
CA LEU A 75 21.36 -2.29 -14.25
C LEU A 75 20.15 -3.10 -13.76
N THR A 76 20.29 -4.43 -13.67
CA THR A 76 19.20 -5.30 -13.20
C THR A 76 19.47 -5.76 -11.77
N ILE A 77 18.49 -5.62 -10.88
CA ILE A 77 18.50 -6.20 -9.54
C ILE A 77 17.47 -7.33 -9.54
N SER A 78 17.83 -8.50 -9.01
CA SER A 78 16.90 -9.63 -8.87
C SER A 78 17.02 -10.23 -7.48
N TYR A 79 15.89 -10.33 -6.79
CA TYR A 79 15.79 -10.86 -5.44
C TYR A 79 14.44 -11.57 -5.27
N ASP A 80 14.46 -12.76 -4.67
CA ASP A 80 13.27 -13.57 -4.36
C ASP A 80 12.21 -13.69 -5.47
N GLY A 81 12.63 -13.89 -6.73
CA GLY A 81 11.71 -14.02 -7.87
C GLY A 81 11.24 -12.69 -8.46
N GLU A 82 11.53 -11.58 -7.81
CA GLU A 82 11.26 -10.23 -8.28
C GLU A 82 12.48 -9.63 -8.97
N SER A 83 12.25 -8.69 -9.89
CA SER A 83 13.33 -7.96 -10.53
C SER A 83 12.98 -6.51 -10.83
N MET A 84 13.99 -5.65 -10.73
CA MET A 84 13.92 -4.24 -11.08
C MET A 84 15.04 -3.90 -12.06
N VAL A 85 14.72 -3.13 -13.09
CA VAL A 85 15.68 -2.68 -14.10
C VAL A 85 15.81 -1.18 -14.01
N PHE A 86 17.03 -0.69 -13.87
CA PHE A 86 17.34 0.73 -13.74
C PHE A 86 18.11 1.24 -14.95
N GLU A 87 17.68 2.39 -15.46
CA GLU A 87 18.46 3.18 -16.40
C GLU A 87 19.19 4.30 -15.66
N LYS A 88 20.38 4.66 -16.16
CA LYS A 88 21.13 5.79 -15.60
C LYS A 88 20.50 7.11 -16.03
N THR A 89 20.03 7.89 -15.05
CA THR A 89 19.39 9.20 -15.28
C THR A 89 20.30 10.37 -14.96
N ASP A 90 21.09 10.28 -13.88
CA ASP A 90 22.03 11.33 -13.45
C ASP A 90 23.44 10.77 -13.22
N ALA A 91 24.44 11.66 -13.20
CA ALA A 91 25.82 11.36 -12.85
C ALA A 91 26.14 11.65 -11.37
N THR A 92 25.33 12.44 -10.67
CA THR A 92 25.51 12.76 -9.25
C THR A 92 24.48 12.01 -8.40
N PRO A 93 24.91 11.17 -7.44
CA PRO A 93 24.00 10.46 -6.54
C PRO A 93 23.38 11.44 -5.54
N ASN A 94 22.12 11.22 -5.19
CA ASN A 94 21.40 11.93 -4.13
C ASN A 94 21.25 11.03 -2.90
N MET A 95 22.24 11.04 -2.01
CA MET A 95 22.29 10.16 -0.83
C MET A 95 21.49 10.68 0.37
N ASP A 96 21.06 11.95 0.33
CA ASP A 96 20.26 12.63 1.35
C ASP A 96 18.88 13.03 0.81
N ARG A 97 18.38 12.28 -0.18
CA ARG A 97 17.08 12.49 -0.82
C ARG A 97 15.98 12.61 0.23
N ASP A 98 15.15 13.65 0.10
CA ASP A 98 13.94 13.76 0.89
C ASP A 98 12.94 12.70 0.40
N PRO A 99 12.50 11.76 1.26
CA PRO A 99 11.53 10.72 0.89
C PRO A 99 10.30 11.24 0.16
N SER A 100 9.83 12.45 0.52
CA SER A 100 8.64 13.05 -0.08
C SER A 100 8.80 13.41 -1.57
N GLU A 101 10.04 13.57 -2.07
CA GLU A 101 10.31 13.84 -3.48
C GLU A 101 9.99 12.65 -4.40
N ASN A 102 9.98 11.43 -3.83
CA ASN A 102 9.72 10.20 -4.57
C ASN A 102 8.39 9.55 -4.19
N ALA A 103 7.76 9.97 -3.09
CA ALA A 103 6.53 9.37 -2.57
C ALA A 103 5.28 9.66 -3.41
N GLY A 104 5.36 10.61 -4.36
CA GLY A 104 4.22 11.12 -5.10
C GLY A 104 3.72 12.45 -4.54
N ASP A 105 3.25 13.32 -5.43
CA ASP A 105 2.61 14.58 -5.06
C ASP A 105 1.10 14.40 -4.98
N PHE A 106 0.62 14.14 -3.76
CA PHE A 106 -0.81 14.08 -3.47
C PHE A 106 -1.43 15.46 -3.30
N SER A 107 -0.72 16.58 -3.49
CA SER A 107 -1.33 17.92 -3.40
C SER A 107 -2.32 18.22 -4.54
N GLY A 108 -2.37 17.38 -5.58
CA GLY A 108 -3.48 17.33 -6.52
C GLY A 108 -4.82 16.87 -5.89
N PHE A 109 -4.76 16.23 -4.72
CA PHE A 109 -5.90 15.95 -3.83
C PHE A 109 -6.18 17.09 -2.82
N GLU A 110 -5.40 18.18 -2.79
CA GLU A 110 -5.78 19.35 -1.96
C GLU A 110 -6.96 20.17 -2.54
N ASP A 111 -7.51 19.76 -3.70
CA ASP A 111 -8.86 20.17 -4.17
C ASP A 111 -9.85 18.99 -4.17
N THR A 112 -9.61 17.97 -3.34
CA THR A 112 -10.65 17.03 -2.88
C THR A 112 -11.05 17.36 -1.45
N GLU A 113 -11.50 18.59 -1.23
CA GLU A 113 -12.57 18.89 -0.25
C GLU A 113 -13.93 18.30 -0.71
N GLU A 114 -13.89 17.23 -1.51
CA GLU A 114 -15.02 16.42 -1.97
C GLU A 114 -14.59 14.96 -2.18
N THR A 115 -13.80 14.39 -1.27
CA THR A 115 -13.93 12.94 -0.95
C THR A 115 -14.63 12.78 0.39
N THR A 116 -15.64 13.62 0.62
CA THR A 116 -16.74 13.24 1.50
C THR A 116 -17.49 12.10 0.80
N SER A 117 -17.21 10.85 1.17
CA SER A 117 -18.21 9.78 1.27
C SER A 117 -19.34 9.82 0.22
N THR A 118 -19.00 9.82 -1.07
CA THR A 118 -19.89 9.52 -2.20
C THR A 118 -19.02 9.15 -3.41
N THR A 119 -18.32 8.02 -3.37
CA THR A 119 -17.95 7.39 -4.65
C THR A 119 -19.26 6.89 -5.26
N ASP A 120 -19.82 7.70 -6.16
CA ASP A 120 -20.94 7.29 -7.03
C ASP A 120 -20.50 6.22 -8.06
N ASP A 121 -19.23 5.80 -8.03
CA ASP A 121 -18.68 4.76 -8.89
C ASP A 121 -17.56 3.99 -8.16
N THR A 122 -17.76 2.71 -7.88
CA THR A 122 -16.75 1.83 -7.27
C THR A 122 -15.61 1.46 -8.22
N SER A 123 -15.74 1.74 -9.53
CA SER A 123 -14.75 1.32 -10.52
C SER A 123 -13.34 1.91 -10.29
N ASP A 124 -13.25 3.09 -9.69
CA ASP A 124 -11.99 3.77 -9.39
C ASP A 124 -11.09 2.97 -8.43
N PHE A 125 -11.67 2.12 -7.57
CA PHE A 125 -10.90 1.31 -6.61
C PHE A 125 -10.15 0.14 -7.25
N PHE A 126 -10.49 -0.24 -8.48
CA PHE A 126 -9.96 -1.43 -9.14
C PHE A 126 -8.75 -1.14 -10.04
N SER A 127 -8.20 0.08 -9.97
CA SER A 127 -6.96 0.40 -10.66
C SER A 127 -5.76 -0.30 -10.00
N ALA A 128 -4.75 -0.63 -10.80
CA ALA A 128 -3.51 -1.23 -10.28
C ALA A 128 -2.79 -0.28 -9.32
N GLU A 129 -2.90 1.03 -9.55
CA GLU A 129 -2.35 2.08 -8.69
C GLU A 129 -3.01 2.06 -7.31
N THR A 130 -4.35 2.03 -7.25
CA THR A 130 -5.07 1.96 -5.98
C THR A 130 -4.76 0.66 -5.22
N ASP A 131 -4.68 -0.49 -5.89
CA ASP A 131 -4.30 -1.74 -5.22
C ASP A 131 -2.87 -1.64 -4.66
N PHE A 132 -1.92 -1.09 -5.41
CA PHE A 132 -0.55 -0.90 -4.94
C PHE A 132 -0.49 0.03 -3.71
N TYR A 133 -1.13 1.20 -3.77
CA TYR A 133 -1.17 2.17 -2.68
C TYR A 133 -1.75 1.56 -1.40
N VAL A 134 -2.92 0.91 -1.49
CA VAL A 134 -3.59 0.34 -0.31
C VAL A 134 -2.78 -0.82 0.27
N ASN A 135 -2.10 -1.63 -0.57
CA ASN A 135 -1.19 -2.67 -0.09
C ASN A 135 -0.03 -2.07 0.72
N SER A 136 0.63 -1.04 0.20
CA SER A 136 1.76 -0.38 0.87
C SER A 136 1.32 0.30 2.16
N TYR A 137 0.20 1.02 2.14
CA TYR A 137 -0.32 1.67 3.34
C TYR A 137 -0.61 0.66 4.45
N VAL A 138 -1.34 -0.43 4.15
CA VAL A 138 -1.70 -1.43 5.17
C VAL A 138 -0.49 -2.22 5.67
N SER A 139 0.58 -2.39 4.88
CA SER A 139 1.78 -3.08 5.35
C SER A 139 2.56 -2.30 6.41
N ASP A 140 2.44 -0.97 6.42
CA ASP A 140 3.17 -0.09 7.33
C ASP A 140 2.43 0.18 8.66
N VAL A 141 1.16 -0.26 8.75
CA VAL A 141 0.38 -0.16 10.00
C VAL A 141 0.98 -1.06 11.07
N THR A 142 1.28 -0.46 12.22
CA THR A 142 1.80 -1.17 13.38
C THR A 142 0.69 -1.97 14.05
N GLU A 143 0.93 -3.26 14.33
CA GLU A 143 0.02 -4.09 15.12
C GLU A 143 0.24 -3.85 16.63
N ASP A 144 -0.69 -3.18 17.30
CA ASP A 144 -0.54 -2.78 18.70
C ASP A 144 -1.01 -3.84 19.69
N SER A 145 -2.17 -4.43 19.41
CA SER A 145 -2.76 -5.45 20.29
C SER A 145 -3.64 -6.43 19.52
N PRO A 146 -3.58 -7.74 19.83
CA PRO A 146 -4.33 -8.74 19.09
C PRO A 146 -5.82 -8.68 19.40
N LEU A 147 -6.64 -8.89 18.38
CA LEU A 147 -8.08 -9.10 18.44
C LEU A 147 -8.45 -10.38 17.67
N ASN A 148 -9.70 -10.82 17.80
CA ASN A 148 -10.22 -11.92 17.00
C ASN A 148 -11.74 -11.81 16.92
N VAL A 149 -12.21 -10.91 16.06
CA VAL A 149 -13.64 -10.66 15.85
C VAL A 149 -13.99 -11.02 14.41
N VAL A 150 -14.81 -12.07 14.25
CA VAL A 150 -15.36 -12.46 12.95
C VAL A 150 -16.53 -11.54 12.63
N VAL A 151 -16.39 -10.74 11.58
CA VAL A 151 -17.41 -9.82 11.08
C VAL A 151 -18.29 -10.52 10.05
N ALA A 152 -17.67 -11.31 9.16
CA ALA A 152 -18.35 -12.10 8.15
C ALA A 152 -17.65 -13.45 7.95
N ASP A 153 -18.42 -14.49 7.68
CA ASP A 153 -17.95 -15.78 7.17
C ASP A 153 -19.12 -16.47 6.45
N ASP A 154 -19.37 -16.05 5.21
CA ASP A 154 -20.44 -16.57 4.36
C ASP A 154 -19.90 -17.12 3.03
N GLU A 155 -20.78 -17.31 2.05
CA GLU A 155 -20.41 -17.82 0.73
C GLU A 155 -19.68 -16.80 -0.14
N ASN A 156 -19.80 -15.50 0.14
CA ASN A 156 -19.24 -14.41 -0.65
C ASN A 156 -17.97 -13.83 -0.03
N LEU A 157 -17.93 -13.65 1.29
CA LEU A 157 -16.78 -13.06 2.00
C LEU A 157 -16.46 -13.77 3.32
N SER A 158 -15.20 -13.64 3.72
CA SER A 158 -14.77 -13.78 5.13
C SER A 158 -14.04 -12.52 5.56
N ILE A 159 -14.47 -11.93 6.67
CA ILE A 159 -13.90 -10.70 7.23
C ILE A 159 -13.63 -10.95 8.71
N THR A 160 -12.37 -10.81 9.12
CA THR A 160 -11.95 -10.97 10.52
C THR A 160 -11.06 -9.81 10.94
N VAL A 161 -11.45 -9.12 12.00
CA VAL A 161 -10.59 -8.16 12.71
C VAL A 161 -9.63 -8.94 13.59
N TYR A 162 -8.33 -8.78 13.36
CA TYR A 162 -7.30 -9.58 14.01
C TYR A 162 -6.38 -8.75 14.93
N ALA A 163 -6.38 -7.42 14.83
CA ALA A 163 -5.64 -6.55 15.75
C ALA A 163 -6.22 -5.13 15.80
N VAL A 164 -5.88 -4.40 16.86
CA VAL A 164 -5.83 -2.93 16.85
C VAL A 164 -4.49 -2.53 16.25
N GLY A 165 -4.47 -1.47 15.44
CA GLY A 165 -3.23 -0.93 14.90
C GLY A 165 -3.19 0.60 14.86
N THR A 166 -2.00 1.12 14.60
CA THR A 166 -1.69 2.55 14.47
C THR A 166 -0.86 2.77 13.21
N ASP A 167 -1.21 3.76 12.40
CA ASP A 167 -0.45 4.11 11.20
C ASP A 167 0.65 5.16 11.44
N TYR A 168 1.30 5.63 10.37
CA TYR A 168 2.41 6.58 10.46
C TYR A 168 1.98 7.99 10.89
N GLU A 169 0.71 8.36 10.72
CA GLU A 169 0.15 9.65 11.14
C GLU A 169 -0.26 9.61 12.62
N GLY A 170 -0.46 8.42 13.18
CA GLY A 170 -0.92 8.20 14.54
C GLY A 170 -2.41 7.88 14.62
N ASP A 171 -3.06 7.69 13.46
CA ASP A 171 -4.44 7.25 13.39
C ASP A 171 -4.53 5.80 13.86
N THR A 172 -5.54 5.56 14.70
CA THR A 172 -5.73 4.26 15.33
C THR A 172 -6.93 3.56 14.73
N GLY A 173 -6.88 2.25 14.63
CA GLY A 173 -7.89 1.50 13.90
C GLY A 173 -7.90 0.01 14.17
N TYR A 174 -8.61 -0.71 13.31
CA TYR A 174 -8.77 -2.14 13.34
C TYR A 174 -8.17 -2.77 12.09
N LEU A 175 -7.16 -3.61 12.28
CA LEU A 175 -6.56 -4.42 11.23
C LEU A 175 -7.42 -5.65 10.95
N MET A 176 -7.67 -5.91 9.66
CA MET A 176 -8.61 -6.92 9.20
C MET A 176 -7.98 -7.80 8.13
N THR A 177 -8.42 -9.05 8.08
CA THR A 177 -8.23 -9.92 6.92
C THR A 177 -9.56 -10.02 6.19
N VAL A 178 -9.56 -9.79 4.88
CA VAL A 178 -10.71 -9.87 4.00
C VAL A 178 -10.41 -10.89 2.91
N GLU A 179 -11.22 -11.93 2.84
CA GLU A 179 -11.20 -12.94 1.78
C GLU A 179 -12.42 -12.73 0.88
N ASN A 180 -12.19 -12.48 -0.40
CA ASN A 180 -13.21 -12.47 -1.43
C ASN A 180 -13.38 -13.91 -1.96
N LYS A 181 -14.53 -14.53 -1.68
CA LYS A 181 -14.86 -15.90 -2.10
C LYS A 181 -15.68 -15.93 -3.40
N THR A 182 -15.96 -14.76 -3.98
CA THR A 182 -16.68 -14.62 -5.25
C THR A 182 -15.75 -14.75 -6.45
N ASP A 183 -16.34 -14.78 -7.66
CA ASP A 183 -15.65 -14.79 -8.95
C ASP A 183 -15.50 -13.40 -9.59
N GLU A 184 -15.88 -12.34 -8.87
CA GLU A 184 -15.76 -10.95 -9.30
C GLU A 184 -14.84 -10.17 -8.35
N ASP A 185 -14.17 -9.15 -8.87
CA ASP A 185 -13.37 -8.25 -8.02
C ASP A 185 -14.32 -7.39 -7.16
N LEU A 186 -14.01 -7.26 -5.87
CA LEU A 186 -14.82 -6.48 -4.94
C LEU A 186 -14.01 -5.37 -4.28
N VAL A 187 -14.67 -4.28 -3.92
CA VAL A 187 -14.17 -3.30 -2.96
C VAL A 187 -14.96 -3.42 -1.67
N VAL A 188 -14.26 -3.49 -0.55
CA VAL A 188 -14.83 -3.49 0.79
C VAL A 188 -14.74 -2.09 1.38
N LEU A 189 -15.89 -1.51 1.69
CA LEU A 189 -16.06 -0.14 2.15
C LEU A 189 -16.68 -0.09 3.55
N GLY A 190 -16.20 0.80 4.40
CA GLY A 190 -16.89 1.19 5.63
C GLY A 190 -17.92 2.29 5.34
N THR A 191 -19.08 2.26 6.00
CA THR A 191 -20.16 3.23 5.68
C THR A 191 -20.74 3.97 6.87
N SER A 192 -20.49 3.52 8.09
CA SER A 192 -20.93 4.22 9.30
C SER A 192 -20.27 3.58 10.51
N PHE A 193 -19.71 4.38 11.42
CA PHE A 193 -19.08 3.85 12.63
C PHE A 193 -19.44 4.64 13.89
N THR A 194 -19.41 3.93 15.00
CA THR A 194 -19.57 4.49 16.34
C THR A 194 -18.49 3.88 17.22
N VAL A 195 -17.65 4.72 17.80
CA VAL A 195 -16.56 4.33 18.71
C VAL A 195 -16.93 4.78 20.11
N ASN A 196 -16.91 3.86 21.07
CA ASN A 196 -17.24 4.12 22.48
C ASN A 196 -18.60 4.83 22.68
N GLY A 197 -19.56 4.51 21.80
CA GLY A 197 -20.91 5.07 21.81
C GLY A 197 -21.05 6.45 21.16
N ALA A 198 -19.98 7.02 20.60
CA ALA A 198 -20.00 8.25 19.83
C ALA A 198 -19.89 7.96 18.33
N SER A 199 -20.82 8.48 17.53
CA SER A 199 -20.76 8.38 16.07
C SER A 199 -19.56 9.16 15.54
N VAL A 200 -18.83 8.56 14.62
CA VAL A 200 -17.72 9.18 13.87
C VAL A 200 -18.26 9.49 12.48
N SER A 201 -17.94 10.68 11.94
CA SER A 201 -18.31 11.02 10.55
C SER A 201 -17.58 10.09 9.59
N ASP A 202 -18.18 9.81 8.45
CA ASP A 202 -17.57 8.96 7.43
C ASP A 202 -16.29 9.61 6.86
N ASP A 203 -16.18 10.95 6.93
CA ASP A 203 -14.96 11.69 6.57
C ASP A 203 -13.75 11.43 7.51
N TYR A 204 -14.00 10.82 8.67
CA TYR A 204 -13.00 10.57 9.71
C TYR A 204 -12.91 9.09 10.09
N ALA A 205 -13.55 8.21 9.32
CA ALA A 205 -13.60 6.78 9.54
C ALA A 205 -13.52 6.06 8.19
N THR A 206 -12.32 5.63 7.82
CA THR A 206 -12.05 5.15 6.47
C THR A 206 -11.71 3.66 6.47
N LEU A 207 -12.45 2.92 5.66
CA LEU A 207 -12.10 1.58 5.21
C LEU A 207 -12.42 1.53 3.72
N ALA A 208 -11.39 1.34 2.91
CA ALA A 208 -11.52 1.09 1.48
C ALA A 208 -10.50 0.05 1.05
N ARG A 209 -10.97 -1.10 0.58
CA ARG A 209 -10.07 -2.19 0.20
C ARG A 209 -10.54 -2.92 -1.06
N PRO A 210 -9.87 -2.73 -2.21
CA PRO A 210 -10.02 -3.65 -3.33
C PRO A 210 -9.48 -5.03 -2.94
N VAL A 211 -10.24 -6.06 -3.29
CA VAL A 211 -9.93 -7.47 -3.05
C VAL A 211 -10.29 -8.24 -4.32
N PRO A 212 -9.30 -8.62 -5.13
CA PRO A 212 -9.56 -9.37 -6.35
C PRO A 212 -10.29 -10.69 -6.09
N ALA A 213 -10.98 -11.20 -7.12
CA ALA A 213 -11.72 -12.45 -7.06
C ALA A 213 -10.87 -13.60 -6.50
N GLY A 214 -11.39 -14.32 -5.52
CA GLY A 214 -10.72 -15.46 -4.90
C GLY A 214 -9.47 -15.13 -4.05
N GLN A 215 -9.16 -13.85 -3.81
CA GLN A 215 -8.00 -13.43 -3.03
C GLN A 215 -8.32 -13.08 -1.58
N THR A 216 -7.27 -13.16 -0.76
CA THR A 216 -7.28 -12.66 0.62
C THR A 216 -6.32 -11.49 0.74
N ARG A 217 -6.80 -10.38 1.29
CA ARG A 217 -6.03 -9.15 1.51
C ARG A 217 -6.12 -8.72 2.98
N LYS A 218 -5.07 -8.05 3.46
CA LYS A 218 -5.14 -7.28 4.71
C LYS A 218 -5.81 -5.93 4.42
N ALA A 219 -6.54 -5.40 5.40
CA ALA A 219 -7.15 -4.09 5.37
C ALA A 219 -6.98 -3.38 6.72
N PHE A 220 -7.14 -2.06 6.73
CA PHE A 220 -7.14 -1.26 7.93
C PHE A 220 -8.34 -0.32 7.91
N LEU A 221 -9.21 -0.44 8.91
CA LEU A 221 -10.25 0.53 9.22
C LEU A 221 -9.64 1.53 10.21
N PHE A 222 -9.35 2.74 9.77
CA PHE A 222 -8.75 3.76 10.63
C PHE A 222 -9.74 4.85 11.03
N PHE A 223 -9.43 5.52 12.13
CA PHE A 223 -10.12 6.70 12.59
C PHE A 223 -9.11 7.83 12.77
N ASP A 224 -9.46 9.01 12.26
CA ASP A 224 -8.67 10.22 12.44
C ASP A 224 -8.46 10.47 13.94
N GLN A 225 -7.19 10.58 14.35
CA GLN A 225 -6.77 10.69 15.74
C GLN A 225 -7.32 11.92 16.46
N ASP A 226 -7.63 13.00 15.74
CA ASP A 226 -8.23 14.22 16.30
C ASP A 226 -9.73 14.04 16.59
N VAL A 227 -10.36 12.99 16.03
CA VAL A 227 -11.79 12.70 16.16
C VAL A 227 -12.06 11.51 17.06
N ALA A 228 -11.36 10.38 16.85
CA ALA A 228 -11.54 9.18 17.63
C ALA A 228 -10.24 8.38 17.75
N THR A 229 -10.04 7.76 18.92
CA THR A 229 -8.93 6.83 19.14
C THR A 229 -9.44 5.50 19.66
N VAL A 230 -8.86 4.41 19.17
CA VAL A 230 -9.20 3.03 19.54
C VAL A 230 -8.01 2.33 20.21
N SER A 231 -8.34 1.33 21.04
CA SER A 231 -7.40 0.51 21.82
C SER A 231 -8.07 -0.80 22.22
N GLU A 232 -7.35 -1.74 22.84
CA GLU A 232 -7.81 -3.10 23.23
C GLU A 232 -9.14 -3.13 24.05
N GLY A 233 -9.55 -2.01 24.66
CA GLY A 233 -10.80 -1.90 25.41
C GLY A 233 -11.90 -1.06 24.76
N SER A 234 -11.66 -0.54 23.54
CA SER A 234 -12.63 0.31 22.84
C SER A 234 -13.73 -0.53 22.22
N THR A 235 -14.95 -0.02 22.27
CA THR A 235 -16.09 -0.60 21.54
C THR A 235 -16.26 0.07 20.20
N CYS A 236 -16.57 -0.70 19.17
CA CYS A 236 -16.83 -0.16 17.83
C CYS A 236 -18.00 -0.90 17.19
N THR A 237 -18.99 -0.15 16.70
CA THR A 237 -20.07 -0.70 15.89
C THR A 237 -20.15 0.02 14.57
N GLY A 238 -20.45 -0.69 13.49
CA GLY A 238 -20.60 -0.07 12.18
C GLY A 238 -21.09 -1.01 11.11
N MET A 239 -21.06 -0.53 9.86
CA MET A 239 -21.43 -1.32 8.69
C MET A 239 -20.26 -1.37 7.71
N ILE A 240 -20.03 -2.56 7.17
CA ILE A 240 -19.04 -2.83 6.13
C ILE A 240 -19.79 -3.42 4.94
N GLY A 241 -19.66 -2.79 3.78
CA GLY A 241 -20.25 -3.25 2.52
C GLY A 241 -19.21 -3.75 1.55
N ALA A 242 -19.58 -4.74 0.74
CA ALA A 242 -18.77 -5.22 -0.38
C ALA A 242 -19.52 -4.97 -1.70
N PHE A 243 -18.83 -4.38 -2.68
CA PHE A 243 -19.40 -3.96 -3.95
C PHE A 243 -18.48 -4.33 -5.11
N ASP A 244 -19.05 -4.73 -6.25
CA ASP A 244 -18.29 -4.89 -7.50
C ASP A 244 -18.07 -3.53 -8.19
N ALA A 245 -17.33 -3.50 -9.30
CA ALA A 245 -17.04 -2.30 -10.10
C ALA A 245 -18.26 -1.66 -10.81
N SER A 246 -19.45 -2.23 -10.67
CA SER A 246 -20.73 -1.72 -11.19
C SER A 246 -21.70 -1.36 -10.07
N ASP A 247 -21.17 -1.10 -8.88
CA ASP A 247 -21.88 -0.82 -7.63
C ASP A 247 -22.86 -1.92 -7.16
N ASN A 248 -22.77 -3.15 -7.71
CA ASN A 248 -23.63 -4.22 -7.24
C ASN A 248 -23.16 -4.70 -5.87
N ASN A 249 -24.10 -4.79 -4.93
CA ASN A 249 -23.80 -5.25 -3.59
C ASN A 249 -23.58 -6.77 -3.55
N ALA A 250 -22.40 -7.19 -3.06
CA ALA A 250 -22.06 -8.57 -2.75
C ALA A 250 -22.40 -8.95 -1.30
N GLY A 251 -22.46 -7.97 -0.39
CA GLY A 251 -22.87 -8.16 1.00
C GLY A 251 -22.83 -6.86 1.81
N ILE A 252 -23.56 -6.85 2.93
CA ILE A 252 -23.49 -5.82 3.97
C ILE A 252 -23.38 -6.53 5.32
N TYR A 253 -22.42 -6.12 6.13
CA TYR A 253 -22.02 -6.79 7.36
C TYR A 253 -21.98 -5.82 8.53
N ASP A 254 -22.50 -6.26 9.68
CA ASP A 254 -22.44 -5.50 10.92
C ASP A 254 -21.09 -5.74 11.61
N LEU A 255 -20.31 -4.69 11.79
CA LEU A 255 -19.17 -4.69 12.69
C LEU A 255 -19.67 -4.49 14.13
N SER A 256 -19.22 -5.33 15.05
CA SER A 256 -19.46 -5.17 16.49
C SER A 256 -18.27 -5.71 17.28
N ILE A 257 -17.49 -4.78 17.84
CA ILE A 257 -16.35 -4.99 18.74
C ILE A 257 -16.73 -4.49 20.14
#